data_AF-A0A2D8ITK2-F1
#
_entry.id   AF-A0A2D8ITK2-F1
#
_cell.length_a   1.000
_cell.length_b   1.000
_cell.length_c   1.000
_cell.angle_alpha   90.00
_cell.angle_beta   90.00
_cell.angle_gamma   90.00
#
_symmetry.space_group_name_H-M   'P 1'
#
loop_
_entity.id
_entity.type
_entity.pdbx_description
1 polymer ?
#
loop_
_entity_poly.entity_id
_entity_poly.type
_entity_poly.pdbx_seq_one_letter_code
_entity_poly.pdbx_strand_id
1 'polypeptide(L)' 'MQPPSLPDNEQQRLQTLRGLQLLDSGPDERFDRLTRLALHIYEVLIARVSRVAQLGGEGAGS' A
#
# COMPACT_ATOMS: atom_id res chain seq x y z
N MET A 1 -16.52 2.47 -11.88
CA MET A 1 -16.30 2.33 -10.43
C MET A 1 -16.04 3.70 -9.85
N GLN A 2 -16.69 4.04 -8.73
CA GLN A 2 -16.50 5.33 -8.05
C GLN A 2 -15.30 5.20 -7.10
N PRO A 3 -14.34 6.14 -7.09
CA PRO A 3 -13.20 6.06 -6.19
C PRO A 3 -13.66 6.17 -4.73
N PRO A 4 -13.07 5.41 -3.80
CA PRO A 4 -13.40 5.51 -2.39
C PRO A 4 -13.06 6.91 -1.87
N SER A 5 -13.86 7.39 -0.91
CA SER A 5 -13.53 8.59 -0.16
C SER A 5 -12.26 8.38 0.66
N LEU A 6 -11.46 9.42 0.81
CA LEU A 6 -10.32 9.40 1.73
C LEU A 6 -10.82 9.27 3.17
N PRO A 7 -10.15 8.48 4.02
CA PRO A 7 -10.48 8.42 5.43
C PRO A 7 -10.09 9.71 6.14
N ASP A 8 -10.80 10.04 7.23
CA ASP A 8 -10.59 11.27 8.01
C ASP A 8 -9.16 11.41 8.57
N ASN A 9 -8.48 10.28 8.81
CA ASN A 9 -7.12 10.22 9.34
C ASN A 9 -6.03 10.09 8.25
N GLU A 10 -6.31 10.53 7.02
CA GLU A 10 -5.40 10.45 5.87
C GLU A 10 -3.99 10.93 6.18
N GLN A 11 -3.86 12.10 6.82
CA GLN A 11 -2.57 12.70 7.15
C GLN A 11 -1.74 11.80 8.08
N GLN A 12 -2.37 11.27 9.14
CA GLN A 12 -1.73 10.38 10.11
C GLN A 12 -1.35 9.05 9.44
N ARG A 13 -2.21 8.51 8.56
CA ARG A 13 -1.91 7.29 7.82
C ARG A 13 -0.68 7.47 6.94
N LEU A 14 -0.60 8.56 6.17
CA LEU A 14 0.54 8.84 5.30
C LEU A 14 1.83 9.12 6.07
N GLN A 15 1.77 9.81 7.21
CA GLN A 15 2.93 9.99 8.10
C GLN A 15 3.43 8.65 8.62
N THR A 16 2.52 7.80 9.10
CA THR A 16 2.85 6.46 9.59
C THR A 16 3.46 5.60 8.48
N LEU A 17 2.85 5.59 7.28
CA LEU A 17 3.34 4.82 6.13
C LEU A 17 4.74 5.25 5.70
N ARG A 18 5.02 6.55 5.68
CA ARG A 18 6.36 7.08 5.39
C ARG A 18 7.37 6.72 6.49
N GLY A 19 6.96 6.75 7.76
CA GLY A 19 7.80 6.33 8.88
C GLY A 19 8.23 4.87 8.83
N LEU A 20 7.48 4.00 8.16
CA LEU A 20 7.87 2.60 7.96
C LEU A 20 9.00 2.41 6.93
N GLN A 21 9.32 3.43 6.12
CA GLN A 21 10.38 3.38 5.09
C GLN A 21 10.21 2.24 4.06
N LEU A 22 8.96 1.88 3.75
CA LEU A 22 8.64 0.76 2.86
C LEU A 22 8.16 1.17 1.44
N LEU A 23 8.04 2.46 1.14
CA LEU A 23 7.48 2.92 -0.14
C LEU A 23 8.50 2.83 -1.28
N ASP A 24 9.72 3.32 -1.04
CA ASP A 24 10.80 3.35 -2.03
C ASP A 24 11.86 2.27 -1.76
N SER A 25 11.48 1.23 -1.02
CA SER A 25 12.35 0.09 -0.73
C SER A 25 12.37 -0.89 -1.91
N GLY A 26 13.52 -1.53 -2.14
CA GLY A 26 13.61 -2.67 -3.06
C GLY A 26 12.78 -3.88 -2.61
N PRO A 27 12.87 -5.00 -3.35
CA PRO A 27 12.22 -6.25 -2.98
C PRO A 27 12.63 -6.71 -1.57
N ASP A 28 11.68 -7.24 -0.82
CA ASP A 28 11.90 -7.72 0.55
C ASP A 28 11.24 -9.09 0.72
N GLU A 29 12.06 -10.08 1.02
CA GLU A 29 11.66 -11.49 1.12
C GLU A 29 10.50 -11.74 2.09
N ARG A 30 10.30 -10.85 3.08
CA ARG A 30 9.19 -10.96 4.02
C ARG A 30 7.84 -10.86 3.29
N PHE A 31 7.72 -9.97 2.31
CA PHE A 31 6.50 -9.86 1.50
C PHE A 31 6.38 -11.01 0.50
N ASP A 32 7.48 -11.49 -0.06
CA ASP A 32 7.47 -12.66 -0.94
C ASP A 32 6.97 -13.92 -0.22
N ARG A 33 7.43 -14.14 1.03
CA ARG A 33 6.95 -15.25 1.86
C ARG A 33 5.45 -15.16 2.14
N LEU A 34 4.93 -13.98 2.46
CA LEU A 34 3.49 -13.76 2.65
C LEU A 34 2.71 -14.07 1.36
N THR A 35 3.22 -13.60 0.23
CA THR A 35 2.59 -13.78 -1.07
C THR A 35 2.57 -15.26 -1.47
N ARG A 36 3.67 -16.00 -1.23
CA ARG A 36 3.76 -17.45 -1.44
C ARG A 36 2.80 -18.22 -0.55
N LEU A 37 2.66 -17.83 0.71
CA LEU A 37 1.70 -18.44 1.63
C LEU A 37 0.26 -18.23 1.14
N ALA A 38 -0.08 -17.01 0.71
CA ALA A 38 -1.41 -16.70 0.19
C ALA A 38 -1.75 -17.50 -1.07
N LEU A 39 -0.80 -17.63 -2.01
CA LEU A 39 -0.97 -18.48 -3.20
C LEU A 39 -1.28 -19.93 -2.82
N HIS A 40 -0.58 -20.47 -1.81
CA HIS A 40 -0.73 -21.86 -1.41
C HIS A 40 -2.01 -22.12 -0.60
N ILE A 41 -2.35 -21.26 0.35
CA ILE A 41 -3.52 -21.45 1.23
C ILE A 41 -4.83 -21.22 0.47
N TYR A 42 -4.87 -20.20 -0.39
CA TYR A 42 -6.10 -19.79 -1.08
C TYR A 42 -6.21 -20.40 -2.48
N GLU A 43 -5.22 -21.17 -2.93
CA GLU A 43 -5.19 -21.81 -4.25
C GLU A 43 -5.44 -20.83 -5.41
N VAL A 44 -4.93 -19.60 -5.28
CA VAL A 44 -5.12 -18.53 -6.28
C VAL A 44 -3.89 -18.39 -7.20
N LEU A 45 -4.13 -17.92 -8.43
CA LEU A 45 -3.06 -17.77 -9.43
C LEU A 45 -2.13 -16.58 -9.16
N ILE A 46 -2.62 -15.53 -8.52
CA ILE A 46 -1.89 -14.28 -8.27
C ILE A 46 -2.21 -13.79 -6.87
N ALA A 47 -1.17 -13.43 -6.11
CA ALA A 47 -1.27 -12.68 -4.88
C ALA A 47 -0.28 -11.51 -4.95
N ARG A 48 -0.60 -10.40 -4.27
CA ARG A 48 0.25 -9.21 -4.23
C ARG A 48 0.05 -8.45 -2.94
N VAL A 49 1.13 -7.90 -2.38
CA VAL A 49 1.10 -6.87 -1.34
C VAL A 49 1.17 -5.50 -2.01
N SER A 50 0.24 -4.60 -1.68
CA SER A 50 0.23 -3.22 -2.20
C SER A 50 0.19 -2.23 -1.06
N ARG A 51 0.98 -1.16 -1.18
CA ARG A 51 0.95 0.00 -0.29
C ARG A 51 0.28 1.15 -1.02
N VAL A 52 -0.73 1.73 -0.41
CA VAL A 52 -1.47 2.86 -0.98
C VAL A 52 -0.88 4.14 -0.43
N ALA A 53 0.04 4.73 -1.19
CA ALA A 53 0.49 6.09 -0.99
C ALA A 53 -0.33 7.04 -1.86
N GLN A 54 -0.66 8.21 -1.32
CA GLN A 54 -1.20 9.32 -2.10
C GLN A 54 -0.01 10.08 -2.68
N LEU A 55 0.18 10.06 -4.01
CA LEU A 55 1.07 11.00 -4.67
C LEU A 55 0.44 12.38 -4.51
N GLY A 56 1.21 13.34 -3.98
CA GLY A 56 0.72 14.69 -3.74
C GLY A 56 0.08 15.24 -5.01
N GLY A 57 -1.22 15.52 -4.95
CA GLY A 57 -1.84 16.36 -5.96
C GLY A 57 -1.20 17.73 -5.83
N GLU A 58 -0.42 18.12 -6.81
CA GLU A 58 -0.19 19.54 -7.04
C GLU A 58 -1.57 20.21 -7.16
N GLY A 59 -1.78 21.25 -6.35
CA GLY A 59 -2.80 22.27 -6.59
C GLY A 59 -4.26 21.84 -6.39
N ALA A 60 -4.69 21.76 -5.14
CA ALA A 60 -6.07 22.10 -4.80
C ALA A 60 -6.07 22.96 -3.54
N GLY A 61 -5.84 24.26 -3.71
CA GLY A 61 -6.00 25.24 -2.65
C GLY A 61 -5.11 26.48 -2.78
N SER A 62 -5.68 27.48 -3.47
CA SER A 62 -5.32 28.91 -3.49
C SER A 62 -4.18 29.38 -4.37
#